data_AF-A0A1I3P2A8-F1
#
_entry.id   AF-A0A1I3P2A8-F1
#
_cell.length_a   1.000
_cell.length_b   1.000
_cell.length_c   1.000
_cell.angle_alpha   90.00
_cell.angle_beta   90.00
_cell.angle_gamma   90.00
#
_symmetry.space_group_name_H-M   'P 1'
#
loop_
_entity.id
_entity.type
_entity.pdbx_description
1 polymer ?
#
loop_
_entity_poly.entity_id
_entity_poly.type
_entity_poly.pdbx_seq_one_letter_code
_entity_poly.pdbx_strand_id
1 'polypeptide(L)' 'DAPRTHGYAPAGQRCHGTHDWHAPGRINAIGALIGKLLLTVSLFSININADVFHGWAMQDLLPNCRHMPSL' A
#
# COMPACT_ATOMS: atom_id res chain seq x y z
N ASP A 1 -17.55 1.54 12.61
CA ASP A 1 -17.80 2.12 11.28
C ASP A 1 -18.22 1.00 10.34
N ALA A 2 -19.34 1.13 9.64
CA ALA A 2 -19.84 0.05 8.77
C ALA A 2 -19.29 0.25 7.35
N PRO A 3 -18.81 -0.81 6.68
CA PRO A 3 -18.27 -0.67 5.33
C PRO A 3 -19.38 -0.19 4.40
N ARG A 4 -19.12 0.91 3.66
CA ARG A 4 -20.02 1.37 2.61
C ARG A 4 -20.12 0.26 1.56
N THR A 5 -21.33 -0.19 1.27
CA THR A 5 -21.59 -1.30 0.32
C THR A 5 -21.60 -0.85 -1.13
N HIS A 6 -21.70 0.46 -1.37
CA HIS A 6 -21.81 1.07 -2.70
C HIS A 6 -20.84 2.25 -2.84
N GLY A 7 -20.34 2.45 -4.06
CA GLY A 7 -19.56 3.62 -4.44
C GLY A 7 -20.41 4.88 -4.61
N TYR A 8 -19.81 5.93 -5.17
CA TYR A 8 -20.51 7.18 -5.48
C TYR A 8 -21.20 7.11 -6.84
N ALA A 9 -22.39 7.72 -6.95
CA ALA A 9 -23.11 7.94 -8.20
C ALA A 9 -23.77 9.33 -8.18
N PRO A 10 -24.04 9.95 -9.34
CA PRO A 10 -24.81 11.19 -9.40
C PRO A 10 -26.18 11.06 -8.71
N ALA A 11 -26.67 12.16 -8.15
CA ALA A 11 -27.97 12.18 -7.48
C ALA A 11 -29.08 11.69 -8.43
N GLY A 12 -29.88 10.72 -7.96
CA GLY A 12 -30.93 10.08 -8.74
C GLY A 12 -30.48 8.92 -9.63
N GLN A 13 -29.19 8.57 -9.67
CA GLN A 13 -28.69 7.40 -10.39
C GLN A 13 -28.33 6.25 -9.46
N ARG A 14 -28.60 5.02 -9.92
CA ARG A 14 -28.24 3.81 -9.20
C ARG A 14 -26.72 3.61 -9.27
N CYS A 15 -26.06 3.46 -8.12
CA CYS A 15 -24.66 3.06 -8.10
C CYS A 15 -24.56 1.57 -8.44
N HIS A 16 -23.94 1.26 -9.59
CA HIS A 16 -23.66 -0.12 -10.01
C HIS A 16 -22.33 -0.65 -9.47
N GLY A 17 -21.46 0.21 -8.93
CA GLY A 17 -20.22 -0.18 -8.29
C GLY A 17 -20.44 -0.56 -6.83
N THR A 18 -20.33 -1.85 -6.50
CA THR A 18 -20.07 -2.28 -5.13
C THR A 18 -18.60 -2.03 -4.85
N HIS A 19 -18.29 -1.17 -3.88
CA HIS A 19 -16.90 -0.96 -3.47
C HIS A 19 -16.84 -0.86 -1.96
N ASP A 20 -16.10 -1.79 -1.35
CA ASP A 20 -16.00 -1.98 0.08
C ASP A 20 -14.85 -1.17 0.67
N TRP A 21 -14.79 0.14 0.44
CA TRP A 21 -13.61 0.99 0.72
C TRP A 21 -12.99 0.83 2.13
N HIS A 22 -13.73 0.26 3.09
CA HIS A 22 -13.30 -0.05 4.46
C HIS A 22 -13.39 -1.55 4.84
N ALA A 23 -13.42 -2.48 3.90
CA ALA A 23 -13.43 -3.91 4.23
C ALA A 23 -12.14 -4.29 4.97
N PRO A 24 -12.27 -4.98 6.12
CA PRO A 24 -11.12 -5.49 6.86
C PRO A 24 -10.41 -6.61 6.06
N GLY A 25 -9.15 -6.88 6.41
CA GLY A 25 -8.38 -7.98 5.79
C GLY A 25 -7.55 -7.58 4.56
N ARG A 26 -7.33 -6.27 4.33
CA ARG A 26 -6.45 -5.80 3.27
C ARG A 26 -4.99 -6.07 3.60
N ILE A 27 -4.24 -6.51 2.59
CA ILE A 27 -2.78 -6.54 2.63
C ILE A 27 -2.28 -5.31 1.88
N ASN A 28 -1.57 -4.44 2.60
CA ASN A 28 -0.86 -3.30 2.03
C ASN A 28 0.54 -3.74 1.58
N ALA A 29 1.09 -3.07 0.58
CA ALA A 29 2.45 -3.32 0.12
C ALA A 29 3.25 -2.01 0.14
N ILE A 30 4.51 -2.09 0.53
CA ILE A 30 5.49 -1.02 0.32
C ILE A 30 6.62 -1.61 -0.49
N GLY A 31 7.04 -0.90 -1.54
CA GLY A 31 8.18 -1.31 -2.35
C GLY A 31 8.94 -0.11 -2.88
N ALA A 32 10.20 -0.34 -3.26
CA ALA A 32 11.06 0.68 -3.86
C ALA A 32 11.57 0.23 -5.22
N LEU A 33 11.54 1.15 -6.18
CA LEU A 33 12.05 0.99 -7.53
C LEU A 33 13.10 2.06 -7.80
N ILE A 34 14.23 1.66 -8.38
CA ILE A 34 15.20 2.57 -8.99
C ILE A 34 15.25 2.28 -10.48
N GLY A 35 14.75 3.21 -11.30
CA GLY A 35 14.55 2.97 -12.72
C GLY A 35 13.58 1.81 -12.95
N LYS A 36 14.08 0.71 -13.54
CA LYS A 36 13.31 -0.53 -13.77
C LYS A 36 13.63 -1.65 -12.77
N LEU A 37 14.52 -1.40 -11.81
CA LEU A 37 14.96 -2.39 -10.83
C LEU A 37 14.13 -2.28 -9.55
N LEU A 38 13.44 -3.36 -9.23
CA LEU A 38 12.71 -3.52 -7.96
C LEU A 38 13.70 -3.92 -6.87
N LEU A 39 13.90 -3.04 -5.89
CA LEU A 39 14.85 -3.26 -4.80
C LEU A 39 14.29 -4.17 -3.73
N THR A 40 13.06 -3.87 -3.30
CA THR A 40 12.38 -4.61 -2.24
C THR A 40 10.88 -4.37 -2.33
N VAL A 41 10.10 -5.35 -1.86
CA VAL A 41 8.66 -5.27 -1.61
C VAL A 41 8.35 -6.05 -0.35
N SER A 42 7.57 -5.45 0.54
CA SER A 42 7.13 -6.08 1.79
C SER A 42 5.62 -5.90 1.95
N LEU A 43 4.98 -6.92 2.50
CA LEU A 43 3.53 -6.99 2.67
C LEU A 43 3.16 -6.76 4.14
N PHE A 44 2.08 -6.02 4.36
CA PHE A 44 1.62 -5.61 5.68
C PHE A 44 0.11 -5.88 5.81
N SER A 45 -0.29 -6.67 6.80
CA SER A 45 -1.71 -6.85 7.16
C SER A 45 -2.30 -5.72 8.00
N ILE A 46 -1.53 -4.64 8.17
CA ILE A 46 -1.88 -3.45 8.95
C ILE A 46 -1.81 -2.20 8.07
N ASN A 47 -2.46 -1.12 8.52
CA ASN A 47 -2.36 0.18 7.87
C ASN A 47 -0.93 0.73 7.98
N ILE A 48 -0.45 1.33 6.89
CA ILE A 48 0.88 1.95 6.85
C ILE A 48 0.77 3.34 7.48
N ASN A 49 1.38 3.51 8.64
CA ASN A 49 1.60 4.80 9.29
C ASN A 49 3.09 5.17 9.24
N ALA A 50 3.45 6.30 9.85
CA ALA A 50 4.83 6.80 9.85
C ALA A 50 5.81 5.79 10.47
N ASP A 51 5.44 5.12 11.56
CA ASP A 51 6.30 4.16 12.25
C ASP A 51 6.53 2.89 11.41
N VAL A 52 5.48 2.37 10.78
CA VAL A 52 5.56 1.21 9.86
C VAL A 52 6.45 1.55 8.67
N PHE A 53 6.27 2.72 8.08
CA PHE A 53 7.10 3.18 6.97
C PHE A 53 8.57 3.36 7.39
N HIS A 54 8.80 4.01 8.54
CA HIS A 54 10.16 4.21 9.06
C HIS A 54 10.86 2.88 9.37
N GLY A 55 10.14 1.93 9.98
CA GLY A 55 10.63 0.57 10.23
C GLY A 55 11.03 -0.14 8.93
N TRP A 56 10.15 -0.13 7.93
CA TRP A 56 10.45 -0.69 6.61
C TRP A 56 11.65 -0.01 5.95
N ALA A 57 11.75 1.32 6.02
CA ALA A 57 12.85 2.06 5.43
C ALA A 57 14.19 1.66 6.06
N MET A 58 14.24 1.56 7.39
CA MET A 58 15.46 1.24 8.12
C MET A 58 15.88 -0.23 8.00
N GLN A 59 14.91 -1.14 7.98
CA GLN A 59 15.18 -2.59 8.09
C GLN A 59 15.21 -3.29 6.73
N ASP A 60 14.56 -2.74 5.71
CA ASP A 60 14.41 -3.38 4.41
C ASP A 60 15.00 -2.50 3.29
N LEU A 61 14.53 -1.26 3.14
CA LEU A 61 14.98 -0.40 2.04
C LEU A 61 16.48 -0.07 2.12
N LEU A 62 16.94 0.51 3.23
CA LEU A 62 18.32 1.00 3.35
C LEU A 62 19.37 -0.11 3.21
N PRO A 63 19.20 -1.31 3.80
CA PRO A 63 20.11 -2.43 3.57
C PRO A 63 20.21 -2.81 2.07
N ASN A 64 19.08 -2.85 1.37
CA ASN A 64 19.05 -3.16 -0.07
C ASN A 64 19.72 -2.06 -0.91
N CYS A 65 19.59 -0.79 -0.52
CA CYS A 65 20.30 0.31 -1.17
C CYS A 65 21.82 0.26 -0.95
N ARG A 66 22.28 -0.12 0.25
CA ARG A 66 23.72 -0.17 0.59
C ARG A 66 24.46 -1.33 -0.07
N HIS A 67 23.74 -2.38 -0.48
CA HIS A 67 24.33 -3.55 -1.13
C HIS A 67 24.44 -3.40 -2.66
N MET A 68 24.03 -2.27 -3.23
CA MET A 68 24.25 -1.97 -4.64
C MET A 68 25.71 -1.56 -4.88
N PRO A 69 26.50 -2.32 -5.66
CA PRO A 69 27.75 -1.80 -6.19
C PRO A 69 27.43 -0.59 -7.08
N SER A 70 28.27 0.44 -6.99
CA SER A 70 28.14 1.71 -7.71
C SER A 70 27.69 1.51 -9.16
N LEU A 71 26.55 2.11 -9.52
CA LEU A 71 26.06 2.25 -10.90
C LEU A 71 27.10 2.94 -11.79
#